data_AF-A0A7C9CL79-F1
#
_entry.id   AF-A0A7C9CL79-F1
#
_cell.length_a   1.000
_cell.length_b   1.000
_cell.length_c   1.000
_cell.angle_alpha   90.00
_cell.angle_beta   90.00
_cell.angle_gamma   90.00
#
_symmetry.space_group_name_H-M   'P 1'
#
loop_
_entity.id
_entity.type
_entity.pdbx_description
1 polymer ?
#
loop_
_entity_poly.entity_id
_entity_poly.type
_entity_poly.pdbx_seq_one_letter_code
_entity_poly.pdbx_strand_id
1 'polypeptide(L)'
;ELPPDSFGAYIISMATAPSDVLAVELLQRECHIKNPLRVVPLFEKLADLQAAPAAMACLFSIDWYKNKIKGKQEVMIGYSDSGKDCGRLSAAWQLYKVQEELARVARQFGVKLTMFHGRGG
;
A
#
# COMPACT_ATOMS: atom_id res chain seq x y z
N GLU A 1 2.24 15.28 -22.93
CA GLU A 1 2.51 14.71 -21.58
C GLU A 1 2.03 15.72 -20.55
N LEU A 2 1.31 15.29 -19.51
CA LEU A 2 0.93 16.17 -18.40
C LEU A 2 2.13 16.41 -17.47
N PRO A 3 2.23 17.57 -16.80
CA PRO A 3 3.30 17.83 -15.84
C PRO A 3 3.31 16.80 -14.70
N PRO A 4 4.47 16.33 -14.23
CA PRO A 4 4.56 15.36 -13.13
C PRO A 4 3.82 15.81 -11.85
N ASP A 5 3.85 17.11 -11.58
CA ASP A 5 3.25 17.73 -10.40
C ASP A 5 1.70 17.75 -10.45
N SER A 6 1.11 17.32 -11.57
CA SER A 6 -0.35 17.17 -11.70
C SER A 6 -0.89 15.92 -11.01
N PHE A 7 -0.01 15.00 -10.60
CA PHE A 7 -0.42 13.70 -10.08
C PHE A 7 0.15 13.40 -8.70
N GLY A 8 -0.65 12.68 -7.90
CA GLY A 8 -0.26 12.17 -6.59
C GLY A 8 0.21 10.72 -6.64
N ALA A 9 -0.59 9.85 -6.03
CA ALA A 9 -0.35 8.40 -5.99
C ALA A 9 -1.17 7.68 -7.06
N TYR A 10 -0.68 6.52 -7.51
CA TYR A 10 -1.48 5.51 -8.19
C TYR A 10 -2.00 4.53 -7.14
N ILE A 11 -3.29 4.61 -6.81
CA ILE A 11 -3.91 3.77 -5.79
C ILE A 11 -4.44 2.49 -6.44
N ILE A 12 -4.10 1.33 -5.87
CA ILE A 12 -4.63 0.03 -6.27
C ILE A 12 -5.71 -0.38 -5.27
N SER A 13 -6.97 -0.20 -5.65
CA SER A 13 -8.11 -0.77 -4.92
C SER A 13 -8.08 -2.30 -4.94
N MET A 14 -8.63 -2.93 -3.90
CA MET A 14 -8.67 -4.39 -3.74
C MET A 14 -7.29 -5.05 -3.84
N ALA A 15 -6.25 -4.41 -3.30
CA ALA A 15 -4.91 -4.99 -3.28
C ALA A 15 -4.84 -6.16 -2.30
N THR A 16 -4.25 -7.28 -2.74
CA THR A 16 -4.18 -8.53 -1.95
C THR A 16 -2.75 -9.08 -1.86
N ALA A 17 -1.91 -8.83 -2.86
CA ALA A 17 -0.62 -9.47 -2.98
C ALA A 17 0.48 -8.51 -3.48
N PRO A 18 1.77 -8.85 -3.24
CA PRO A 18 2.91 -8.10 -3.81
C PRO A 18 2.84 -7.94 -5.34
N SER A 19 2.29 -8.95 -6.03
CA SER A 19 2.13 -8.93 -7.49
C SER A 19 1.28 -7.77 -7.99
N ASP A 20 0.28 -7.34 -7.22
CA ASP A 20 -0.63 -6.26 -7.62
C ASP A 20 0.15 -4.94 -7.78
N VAL A 21 1.06 -4.68 -6.83
CA VAL A 21 1.96 -3.52 -6.88
C VAL A 21 2.96 -3.64 -8.03
N LEU A 22 3.60 -4.80 -8.18
CA LEU A 22 4.60 -5.03 -9.23
C LEU A 22 4.00 -4.97 -10.65
N ALA A 23 2.74 -5.39 -10.81
CA ALA A 23 2.03 -5.31 -12.08
C ALA A 23 1.84 -3.85 -12.52
N VAL A 24 1.47 -2.95 -11.61
CA VAL A 24 1.35 -1.52 -11.91
C VAL A 24 2.72 -0.91 -12.20
N GLU A 25 3.75 -1.24 -11.42
CA GLU A 25 5.12 -0.78 -11.71
C GLU A 25 5.59 -1.20 -13.11
N LEU A 26 5.29 -2.44 -13.52
CA LEU A 26 5.57 -2.93 -14.87
C LEU A 26 4.80 -2.14 -15.92
N LEU A 27 3.48 -1.96 -15.75
CA LEU A 27 2.65 -1.22 -16.70
C LEU A 27 3.09 0.24 -16.85
N GLN A 28 3.50 0.91 -15.76
CA GLN A 28 4.04 2.27 -15.84
C GLN A 28 5.31 2.31 -16.70
N ARG A 29 6.18 1.30 -16.60
CA ARG A 29 7.38 1.18 -17.43
C ARG A 29 7.04 0.93 -18.90
N GLU A 30 6.18 -0.05 -19.19
CA GLU A 30 5.80 -0.41 -20.56
C GLU A 30 4.99 0.69 -21.27
N CYS A 31 4.25 1.49 -20.51
CA CYS A 31 3.57 2.68 -21.01
C CYS A 31 4.50 3.90 -21.13
N HIS A 32 5.81 3.74 -20.96
CA HIS A 32 6.83 4.78 -21.12
C HIS A 32 6.65 5.98 -20.18
N ILE A 33 6.10 5.78 -18.98
CA ILE A 33 5.99 6.85 -17.99
C ILE A 33 7.38 7.23 -17.48
N LYS A 34 7.91 8.37 -17.92
CA LYS A 34 9.26 8.87 -17.56
C LYS A 34 9.44 9.06 -16.06
N ASN A 35 8.40 9.56 -15.39
CA ASN A 35 8.36 9.76 -13.94
C ASN A 35 7.23 8.91 -13.34
N PRO A 36 7.47 7.61 -13.04
CA PRO A 36 6.42 6.76 -12.52
C PRO A 36 5.87 7.29 -11.20
N LEU A 37 4.55 7.19 -11.06
CA LEU A 37 3.81 7.53 -9.87
C LEU A 37 4.16 6.55 -8.76
N ARG A 38 4.10 7.02 -7.51
CA ARG A 38 4.18 6.12 -6.35
C ARG A 38 2.95 5.22 -6.32
N VAL A 39 3.17 3.92 -6.22
CA VAL A 39 2.10 2.93 -6.17
C VAL A 39 1.70 2.69 -4.72
N VAL A 40 0.39 2.81 -4.45
CA VAL A 40 -0.19 2.74 -3.11
C VAL A 40 -1.22 1.61 -3.07
N PRO A 41 -0.94 0.48 -2.41
CA PRO A 41 -1.94 -0.56 -2.22
C PRO A 41 -3.00 -0.09 -1.21
N LEU A 42 -4.27 -0.32 -1.54
CA LEU A 42 -5.41 -0.14 -0.64
C LEU A 42 -5.89 -1.53 -0.19
N PHE A 43 -5.72 -1.82 1.10
CA PHE A 43 -6.21 -3.05 1.73
C PHE A 43 -7.60 -2.80 2.35
N GLU A 44 -8.61 -3.56 1.90
CA GLU A 44 -10.02 -3.27 2.19
C GLU A 44 -10.70 -4.36 3.03
N LYS A 45 -10.48 -5.64 2.72
CA LYS A 45 -11.12 -6.74 3.47
C LYS A 45 -10.31 -7.13 4.70
N LEU A 46 -10.95 -7.83 5.63
CA LEU A 46 -10.29 -8.28 6.86
C LEU A 46 -9.08 -9.18 6.56
N ALA A 47 -9.21 -10.10 5.60
CA ALA A 47 -8.13 -11.00 5.20
C ALA A 47 -6.95 -10.25 4.57
N ASP A 48 -7.24 -9.25 3.72
CA ASP A 48 -6.22 -8.44 3.05
C ASP A 48 -5.44 -7.60 4.07
N LEU A 49 -6.16 -7.01 5.05
CA LEU A 49 -5.55 -6.30 6.17
C LEU A 49 -4.61 -7.22 6.98
N GLN A 50 -5.03 -8.45 7.26
CA GLN A 50 -4.19 -9.42 7.98
C GLN A 50 -2.94 -9.82 7.17
N ALA A 51 -3.04 -9.92 5.85
CA ALA A 51 -1.94 -10.27 4.98
C ALA A 51 -1.00 -9.08 4.65
N ALA A 52 -1.47 -7.84 4.81
CA ALA A 52 -0.76 -6.62 4.41
C ALA A 52 0.69 -6.53 4.95
N PRO A 53 0.99 -6.81 6.24
CA PRO A 53 2.36 -6.76 6.73
C PRO A 53 3.30 -7.73 6.02
N ALA A 54 2.83 -8.95 5.75
CA ALA A 54 3.61 -9.97 5.04
C ALA A 54 3.80 -9.60 3.56
N ALA A 55 2.76 -9.08 2.91
CA ALA A 55 2.84 -8.58 1.53
C ALA A 55 3.87 -7.44 1.42
N MET A 56 3.84 -6.47 2.34
CA MET A 56 4.79 -5.36 2.34
C MET A 56 6.22 -5.80 2.68
N ALA A 57 6.39 -6.75 3.60
CA ALA A 57 7.71 -7.33 3.88
C ALA A 57 8.31 -8.03 2.66
N CYS A 58 7.48 -8.77 1.90
CA CYS A 58 7.88 -9.40 0.64
C CYS A 58 8.26 -8.36 -0.41
N LEU A 59 7.52 -7.26 -0.54
CA LEU A 59 7.91 -6.16 -1.44
C LEU A 59 9.24 -5.52 -1.02
N PHE A 60 9.43 -5.27 0.27
CA PHE A 60 10.65 -4.63 0.78
C PHE A 60 11.89 -5.53 0.74
N SER A 61 11.72 -6.86 0.63
CA SER A 61 12.84 -7.80 0.42
C SER A 61 13.31 -7.88 -1.03
N ILE A 62 12.56 -7.29 -1.98
CA ILE A 62 12.98 -7.20 -3.39
C ILE A 62 13.86 -5.97 -3.57
N ASP A 63 15.15 -6.16 -3.82
CA ASP A 63 16.13 -5.08 -3.99
C ASP A 63 15.72 -4.05 -5.03
N TRP A 64 15.19 -4.52 -6.17
CA TRP A 64 14.69 -3.63 -7.23
C TRP A 64 13.61 -2.67 -6.71
N TYR A 65 12.62 -3.21 -5.98
CA TYR A 65 11.52 -2.42 -5.44
C TYR A 65 11.99 -1.46 -4.36
N LYS A 66 12.86 -1.94 -3.46
CA LYS A 66 13.45 -1.11 -2.39
C LYS A 66 14.22 0.09 -2.94
N ASN A 67 15.00 -0.12 -4.01
CA ASN A 67 15.71 0.94 -4.72
C ASN A 67 14.74 1.91 -5.42
N LYS A 68 13.69 1.37 -6.04
CA LYS A 68 12.65 2.14 -6.76
C LYS A 68 11.92 3.12 -5.84
N ILE A 69 11.51 2.69 -4.64
CA ILE A 69 10.73 3.51 -3.70
C ILE A 69 11.58 4.52 -2.90
N LYS A 70 12.92 4.45 -3.01
CA LYS A 70 13.87 5.36 -2.33
C LYS A 70 13.58 5.53 -0.84
N GLY A 71 13.25 4.41 -0.18
CA GLY A 71 12.97 4.36 1.26
C GLY A 71 11.66 5.03 1.69
N LYS A 72 10.72 5.29 0.79
CA LYS A 72 9.40 5.86 1.14
C LYS A 72 8.28 4.98 0.58
N GLN A 73 7.37 4.55 1.45
CA GLN A 73 6.20 3.78 1.05
C GLN A 73 4.94 4.43 1.61
N GLU A 74 3.88 4.49 0.81
CA GLU A 74 2.54 4.86 1.26
C GLU A 74 1.62 3.65 1.13
N VAL A 75 0.80 3.41 2.16
CA VAL A 75 -0.20 2.33 2.18
C VAL A 75 -1.54 2.95 2.56
N MET A 76 -2.59 2.62 1.82
CA MET A 76 -3.94 3.11 2.10
C MET A 76 -4.75 2.07 2.87
N ILE A 77 -5.54 2.53 3.84
CA ILE A 77 -6.44 1.69 4.64
C ILE A 77 -7.89 2.16 4.51
N GLY A 78 -8.81 1.22 4.25
CA GLY A 78 -10.23 1.51 3.98
C GLY A 78 -11.15 1.15 5.15
N TYR A 79 -11.57 2.14 5.95
CA TYR A 79 -12.43 1.92 7.12
C TYR A 79 -13.84 1.44 6.77
N SER A 80 -14.47 2.09 5.79
CA SER A 80 -15.86 1.82 5.43
C SER A 80 -16.04 0.42 4.86
N ASP A 81 -15.13 -0.01 3.99
CA ASP A 81 -15.22 -1.30 3.31
C ASP A 81 -14.85 -2.46 4.26
N SER A 82 -13.85 -2.28 5.13
CA SER A 82 -13.61 -3.24 6.22
C SER A 82 -14.79 -3.33 7.19
N GLY A 83 -15.45 -2.20 7.47
CA GLY A 83 -16.62 -2.15 8.34
C GLY A 83 -17.83 -2.89 7.76
N LYS A 84 -18.03 -2.84 6.43
CA LYS A 84 -19.05 -3.64 5.73
C LYS A 84 -18.75 -5.14 5.76
N ASP A 85 -17.47 -5.51 5.74
CA ASP A 85 -17.02 -6.90 5.69
C ASP A 85 -17.19 -7.63 7.04
N CYS A 86 -16.70 -7.05 8.14
CA CYS A 86 -16.60 -7.75 9.44
C CYS A 86 -17.21 -6.99 10.63
N GLY A 87 -17.94 -5.91 10.37
CA GLY A 87 -18.49 -5.01 11.39
C GLY A 87 -17.46 -4.00 11.91
N ARG A 88 -17.94 -2.82 12.32
CA ARG A 88 -17.08 -1.66 12.61
C ARG A 88 -16.08 -1.90 13.74
N LEU A 89 -16.46 -2.60 14.81
CA LEU A 89 -15.56 -2.85 15.94
C LEU A 89 -14.39 -3.76 15.55
N SER A 90 -14.69 -4.87 14.89
CA SER A 90 -13.68 -5.82 14.39
C SER A 90 -12.74 -5.15 13.39
N ALA A 91 -13.30 -4.37 12.46
CA ALA A 91 -12.54 -3.61 11.48
C ALA A 91 -11.59 -2.61 12.15
N ALA A 92 -12.08 -1.81 13.11
CA ALA A 92 -11.27 -0.83 13.82
C ALA A 92 -10.12 -1.49 14.60
N TRP A 93 -10.39 -2.59 15.30
CA TRP A 93 -9.35 -3.34 16.02
C TRP A 93 -8.31 -3.94 15.07
N GLN A 94 -8.76 -4.51 13.94
CA GLN A 94 -7.83 -5.05 12.97
C GLN A 94 -6.97 -3.95 12.34
N LEU A 95 -7.56 -2.82 11.97
CA LEU A 95 -6.85 -1.67 11.43
C LEU A 95 -5.78 -1.14 12.39
N TYR A 96 -6.07 -1.11 13.69
CA TYR A 96 -5.08 -0.72 14.69
C TYR A 96 -3.86 -1.66 14.68
N LYS A 97 -4.09 -2.98 14.81
CA LYS A 97 -3.01 -3.98 14.80
C LYS A 97 -2.19 -3.93 13.51
N VAL A 98 -2.86 -3.78 12.36
CA VAL A 98 -2.19 -3.75 11.05
C VAL A 98 -1.31 -2.52 10.91
N GLN A 99 -1.71 -1.37 11.44
CA GLN A 99 -0.87 -0.18 11.43
C GLN A 99 0.39 -0.37 12.28
N GLU A 100 0.29 -0.97 13.47
CA GLU A 100 1.46 -1.30 14.30
C GLU A 100 2.42 -2.26 13.57
N GLU A 101 1.87 -3.32 12.97
CA GLU A 101 2.64 -4.33 12.26
C GLU A 101 3.33 -3.78 11.00
N LEU A 102 2.62 -2.99 10.19
CA LEU A 102 3.19 -2.30 9.04
C LEU A 102 4.30 -1.32 9.46
N ALA A 103 4.11 -0.57 10.55
CA ALA A 103 5.14 0.31 11.08
C ALA A 103 6.37 -0.47 11.59
N ARG A 104 6.17 -1.65 12.17
CA ARG A 104 7.25 -2.55 12.57
C ARG A 104 8.03 -3.07 11.36
N VAL A 105 7.34 -3.59 10.36
CA VAL A 105 7.95 -4.07 9.10
C VAL A 105 8.71 -2.94 8.41
N ALA A 106 8.11 -1.77 8.24
CA ALA A 106 8.76 -0.63 7.60
C ALA A 106 10.05 -0.23 8.33
N ARG A 107 10.06 -0.20 9.67
CA ARG A 107 11.27 0.05 10.47
C ARG A 107 12.36 -1.00 10.26
N GLN A 108 12.00 -2.29 10.20
CA GLN A 108 12.97 -3.37 9.96
C GLN A 108 13.69 -3.22 8.62
N PHE A 109 12.99 -2.74 7.59
CA PHE A 109 13.56 -2.55 6.26
C PHE A 109 14.16 -1.15 6.02
N GLY A 110 14.06 -0.23 6.99
CA GLY A 110 14.53 1.16 6.86
C GLY A 110 13.66 2.00 5.92
N VAL A 111 12.36 1.71 5.83
CA VAL A 111 11.40 2.40 4.98
C VAL A 111 10.58 3.39 5.81
N LYS A 112 10.47 4.64 5.35
CA LYS A 112 9.54 5.63 5.88
C LYS A 112 8.13 5.32 5.36
N LEU A 113 7.27 4.86 6.26
CA LEU A 113 5.88 4.55 5.96
C LEU A 113 4.97 5.78 6.17
N THR A 114 4.10 6.04 5.20
CA THR A 114 2.98 6.99 5.30
C THR A 114 1.67 6.21 5.24
N MET A 115 0.79 6.43 6.21
CA MET A 115 -0.56 5.86 6.18
C MET A 115 -1.50 6.84 5.48
N PHE A 116 -2.19 6.36 4.45
CA PHE A 116 -3.27 7.10 3.80
C PHE A 116 -4.61 6.57 4.33
N HIS A 117 -5.27 7.38 5.14
CA HIS A 117 -6.57 7.06 5.72
C HIS A 117 -7.69 7.31 4.71
N GLY A 118 -8.41 6.24 4.33
CA GLY A 118 -9.63 6.32 3.54
C GLY A 118 -10.81 6.91 4.32
N ARG A 119 -11.97 7.04 3.66
CA ARG A 119 -13.18 7.63 4.27
C ARG A 119 -13.81 6.68 5.30
N GLY A 120 -14.45 7.27 6.32
CA GLY A 120 -15.27 6.56 7.32
C GLY A 120 -14.52 6.08 8.57
N GLY A 121 -13.31 6.59 8.81
CA GLY A 121 -12.60 6.45 10.08
C GLY A 121 -13.38 7.05 11.24
#